data_AF-M6UI88-F1
#
_entry.id   AF-M6UI88-F1
#
_cell.length_a   1.000
_cell.length_b   1.000
_cell.length_c   1.000
_cell.angle_alpha   90.00
_cell.angle_beta   90.00
_cell.angle_gamma   90.00
#
_symmetry.space_group_name_H-M   'P 1'
#
loop_
_entity.id
_entity.type
_entity.pdbx_description
1 polymer ?
#
loop_
_entity_poly.entity_id
_entity_poly.type
_entity_poly.pdbx_seq_one_letter_code
_entity_poly.pdbx_strand_id
1 'polypeptide(L)'
;MSFFSNIRKILWISVFLFYWIGPVTLLSQEVHRAAATYRSSISYSEPRVSDLKESLSASSPEFPDSIKLFFQELKGNYAIFYDWNGETVYYKYRINKFDKSRLRQVRKLSEGAAYEVRGRWEGMIVFQVSTVPLFKKASEITLEEKKEKFAIPVFDLVEFRELTLDEIIY
;
A
#
# COMPACT_ATOMS: atom_id res chain seq x y z
N MET A 1 -53.79 -2.41 41.10
CA MET A 1 -52.42 -2.16 41.62
C MET A 1 -51.42 -2.93 40.74
N SER A 2 -50.99 -2.37 39.60
CA SER A 2 -50.00 -3.06 38.73
C SER A 2 -49.25 -2.13 37.76
N PHE A 3 -49.11 -0.83 38.09
CA PHE A 3 -48.39 0.12 37.23
C PHE A 3 -46.88 0.26 37.54
N PHE A 4 -46.38 -0.41 38.58
CA PHE A 4 -44.98 -0.27 39.03
C PHE A 4 -44.01 -1.34 38.49
N SER A 5 -44.49 -2.36 37.76
CA SER A 5 -43.64 -3.48 37.32
C SER A 5 -42.94 -3.26 35.97
N ASN A 6 -43.39 -2.34 35.12
CA ASN A 6 -42.84 -2.19 33.76
C ASN A 6 -41.70 -1.16 33.64
N ILE A 7 -41.61 -0.19 34.56
CA ILE A 7 -40.56 0.85 34.51
C ILE A 7 -39.19 0.28 34.89
N ARG A 8 -39.15 -0.75 35.76
CA ARG A 8 -37.90 -1.43 36.15
C ARG A 8 -37.25 -2.25 35.02
N LYS A 9 -38.03 -2.75 34.05
CA LYS A 9 -37.52 -3.56 32.93
C LYS A 9 -36.95 -2.70 31.80
N ILE A 10 -37.54 -1.52 31.57
CA ILE A 10 -37.09 -0.59 30.52
C ILE A 10 -35.75 0.06 30.90
N LEU A 11 -35.52 0.31 32.20
CA LEU A 11 -34.25 0.88 32.67
C LEU A 11 -33.05 -0.08 32.60
N TRP A 12 -33.28 -1.39 32.58
CA TRP A 12 -32.22 -2.40 32.45
C TRP A 12 -31.76 -2.60 31.01
N ILE A 13 -32.65 -2.36 30.04
CA ILE A 13 -32.34 -2.48 28.61
C ILE A 13 -31.53 -1.27 28.12
N SER A 14 -31.72 -0.09 28.72
CA SER A 14 -30.93 1.11 28.39
C SER A 14 -29.48 1.06 28.89
N VAL A 15 -29.17 0.28 29.93
CA VAL A 15 -27.79 0.12 30.43
C VAL A 15 -26.98 -0.86 29.57
N PHE A 16 -27.64 -1.84 28.93
CA PHE A 16 -26.96 -2.80 28.06
C PHE A 16 -26.55 -2.24 26.68
N LEU A 17 -27.21 -1.17 26.21
CA LEU A 17 -26.89 -0.55 24.92
C LEU A 17 -25.74 0.47 24.99
N PHE A 18 -25.36 0.94 26.19
CA PHE A 18 -24.23 1.86 26.37
C PHE A 18 -22.88 1.17 26.60
N TYR A 19 -22.88 -0.14 26.87
CA TYR A 19 -21.65 -0.90 27.14
C TYR A 19 -20.97 -1.50 25.90
N TRP A 20 -21.50 -1.24 24.71
CA TRP A 20 -21.00 -1.80 23.45
C TRP A 20 -20.48 -0.74 22.47
N ILE A 21 -20.07 0.41 22.99
CA ILE A 21 -19.17 1.32 22.30
C ILE A 21 -17.84 1.26 23.06
N GLY A 22 -17.19 0.09 22.98
CA GLY A 22 -15.79 -0.08 23.37
C GLY A 22 -14.88 0.75 22.45
N PRO A 23 -13.62 0.98 22.84
CA PRO A 23 -12.83 2.12 22.36
C PRO A 23 -12.27 1.86 20.95
N VAL A 24 -13.07 2.16 19.92
CA VAL A 24 -12.59 2.20 18.52
C VAL A 24 -11.44 3.22 18.36
N THR A 25 -11.34 4.19 19.27
CA THR A 25 -10.31 5.23 19.28
C THR A 25 -8.92 4.72 19.66
N LEU A 26 -8.80 3.73 20.56
CA LEU A 26 -7.50 3.22 21.02
C LEU A 26 -6.78 2.42 19.93
N LEU A 27 -7.51 1.59 19.18
CA LEU A 27 -6.94 0.82 18.06
C LEU A 27 -6.46 1.75 16.94
N SER A 28 -7.25 2.79 16.60
CA SER A 28 -6.86 3.80 15.61
C SER A 28 -5.61 4.56 16.04
N GLN A 29 -5.48 4.90 17.33
CA GLN A 29 -4.33 5.63 17.85
C GLN A 29 -3.05 4.79 17.85
N GLU A 30 -3.12 3.49 18.11
CA GLU A 30 -1.99 2.56 17.96
C GLU A 30 -1.59 2.38 16.49
N VAL A 31 -2.56 2.23 15.57
CA VAL A 31 -2.28 2.16 14.13
C VAL A 31 -1.63 3.46 13.64
N HIS A 32 -2.10 4.63 14.08
CA HIS A 32 -1.49 5.92 13.73
C HIS A 32 -0.10 6.11 14.35
N ARG A 33 0.15 5.61 15.57
CA ARG A 33 1.49 5.61 16.17
C ARG A 33 2.43 4.67 15.44
N ALA A 34 2.02 3.45 15.14
CA ALA A 34 2.81 2.50 14.34
C ALA A 34 3.13 3.08 12.97
N ALA A 35 2.13 3.62 12.26
CA ALA A 35 2.32 4.30 10.98
C ALA A 35 3.23 5.54 11.09
N ALA A 36 3.22 6.26 12.22
CA ALA A 36 4.14 7.37 12.47
C ALA A 36 5.59 6.89 12.76
N THR A 37 5.76 5.73 13.40
CA THR A 37 7.08 5.11 13.66
C THR A 37 7.71 4.54 12.39
N TYR A 38 6.93 3.95 11.49
CA TYR A 38 7.45 3.44 10.21
C TYR A 38 7.77 4.54 9.19
N ARG A 39 7.07 5.68 9.26
CA ARG A 39 7.36 6.82 8.37
C ARG A 39 8.82 7.27 8.46
N SER A 40 9.43 7.28 9.64
CA SER A 40 10.85 7.61 9.79
C SER A 40 11.84 6.62 9.14
N SER A 41 11.40 5.45 8.66
CA SER A 41 12.28 4.44 8.07
C SER A 41 12.72 4.76 6.63
N ILE A 42 12.05 5.67 5.93
CA ILE A 42 12.41 6.10 4.56
C ILE A 42 12.78 7.58 4.61
N SER A 43 14.01 7.93 4.22
CA SER A 43 14.48 9.31 4.20
C SER A 43 13.67 10.18 3.22
N TYR A 44 13.55 11.47 3.52
CA TYR A 44 13.00 12.46 2.58
C TYR A 44 13.88 12.66 1.34
N SER A 45 15.16 12.27 1.40
CA SER A 45 16.08 12.29 0.25
C SER A 45 15.84 11.15 -0.74
N GLU A 46 15.04 10.13 -0.38
CA GLU A 46 14.73 9.03 -1.28
C GLU A 46 13.82 9.50 -2.43
N PRO A 47 14.11 9.13 -3.68
CA PRO A 47 13.38 9.60 -4.84
C PRO A 47 11.91 9.16 -4.79
N ARG A 48 11.01 10.09 -5.10
CA ARG A 48 9.57 9.84 -5.23
C ARG A 48 9.29 9.15 -6.55
N VAL A 49 8.12 8.52 -6.67
CA VAL A 49 7.72 7.87 -7.93
C VAL A 49 7.68 8.90 -9.06
N SER A 50 7.25 10.14 -8.80
CA SER A 50 7.30 11.27 -9.71
C SER A 50 8.73 11.57 -10.18
N ASP A 51 9.69 11.61 -9.25
CA ASP A 51 11.09 11.88 -9.55
C ASP A 51 11.69 10.76 -10.41
N LEU A 52 11.34 9.51 -10.09
CA LEU A 52 11.73 8.35 -10.90
C LEU A 52 11.19 8.45 -12.31
N LYS A 53 9.90 8.79 -12.48
CA LYS A 53 9.29 9.01 -13.80
C LYS A 53 9.99 10.14 -14.56
N GLU A 54 10.23 11.27 -13.91
CA GLU A 54 10.88 12.43 -14.52
C GLU A 54 12.32 12.12 -14.97
N SER A 55 13.05 11.32 -14.20
CA SER A 55 14.42 10.89 -14.49
C SER A 55 14.56 10.00 -15.74
N LEU A 56 13.45 9.39 -16.18
CA LEU A 56 13.44 8.55 -17.37
C LEU A 56 13.81 9.36 -18.62
N SER A 57 14.66 8.76 -19.44
CA SER A 57 15.12 9.37 -20.69
C SER A 57 15.35 8.30 -21.75
N ALA A 58 15.66 8.70 -22.98
CA ALA A 58 15.96 7.76 -24.05
C ALA A 58 17.20 6.88 -23.75
N SER A 59 18.15 7.38 -22.97
CA SER A 59 19.36 6.65 -22.55
C SER A 59 19.16 5.83 -21.27
N SER A 60 18.15 6.16 -20.46
CA SER A 60 17.77 5.41 -19.25
C SER A 60 16.25 5.27 -19.21
N PRO A 61 15.68 4.36 -20.03
CA PRO A 61 14.23 4.28 -20.21
C PRO A 61 13.52 3.41 -19.15
N GLU A 62 14.28 2.71 -18.30
CA GLU A 62 13.74 1.74 -17.34
C GLU A 62 13.74 2.31 -15.91
N PHE A 63 12.74 1.91 -15.13
CA PHE A 63 12.70 2.22 -13.70
C PHE A 63 13.78 1.42 -12.96
N PRO A 64 14.29 1.92 -11.82
CA PRO A 64 15.20 1.14 -11.00
C PRO A 64 14.54 -0.15 -10.48
N ASP A 65 15.34 -1.22 -10.40
CA ASP A 65 14.87 -2.53 -9.93
C ASP A 65 14.60 -2.59 -8.42
N SER A 66 15.09 -1.61 -7.64
CA SER A 66 14.90 -1.52 -6.19
C SER A 66 14.33 -0.15 -5.82
N ILE A 67 13.25 -0.13 -5.04
CA ILE A 67 12.59 1.09 -4.60
C ILE A 67 12.20 0.94 -3.12
N LYS A 68 12.49 1.97 -2.32
CA LYS A 68 12.02 2.05 -0.93
C LYS A 68 10.61 2.61 -0.89
N LEU A 69 9.66 1.81 -0.40
CA LEU A 69 8.24 2.14 -0.40
C LEU A 69 7.55 1.65 0.88
N PHE A 70 6.41 2.25 1.20
CA PHE A 70 5.51 1.77 2.24
C PHE A 70 4.53 0.76 1.67
N PHE A 71 4.22 -0.30 2.41
CA PHE A 71 3.22 -1.28 1.98
C PHE A 71 1.80 -0.76 2.27
N GLN A 72 0.91 -0.83 1.27
CA GLN A 72 -0.49 -0.46 1.41
C GLN A 72 -1.37 -1.69 1.67
N GLU A 73 -1.53 -2.55 0.66
CA GLU A 73 -2.44 -3.68 0.74
C GLU A 73 -2.11 -4.76 -0.31
N LEU A 74 -2.70 -5.94 -0.13
CA LEU A 74 -2.75 -6.95 -1.20
C LEU A 74 -4.06 -6.81 -1.96
N LYS A 75 -3.99 -6.53 -3.28
CA LYS A 75 -5.16 -6.37 -4.13
C LYS A 75 -5.04 -7.20 -5.40
N GLY A 76 -5.96 -8.16 -5.57
CA GLY A 76 -5.93 -9.07 -6.70
C GLY A 76 -4.62 -9.87 -6.75
N ASN A 77 -3.83 -9.68 -7.80
CA ASN A 77 -2.54 -10.37 -8.00
C ASN A 77 -1.33 -9.52 -7.58
N TYR A 78 -1.58 -8.36 -6.98
CA TYR A 78 -0.57 -7.35 -6.68
C TYR A 78 -0.44 -7.12 -5.18
N ALA A 79 0.79 -6.86 -4.75
CA ALA A 79 1.10 -6.14 -3.53
C ALA A 79 1.26 -4.67 -3.93
N ILE A 80 0.44 -3.80 -3.34
CA ILE A 80 0.44 -2.37 -3.63
C ILE A 80 1.31 -1.69 -2.60
N PHE A 81 2.25 -0.89 -3.09
CA PHE A 81 3.12 -0.05 -2.30
C PHE A 81 2.91 1.41 -2.69
N TYR A 82 3.33 2.33 -1.83
CA TYR A 82 3.27 3.76 -2.10
C TYR A 82 4.50 4.47 -1.58
N ASP A 83 4.88 5.55 -2.23
CA ASP A 83 5.93 6.43 -1.74
C ASP A 83 5.40 7.40 -0.67
N TRP A 84 6.28 8.25 -0.17
CA TRP A 84 5.92 9.29 0.79
C TRP A 84 4.85 10.28 0.31
N ASN A 85 4.75 10.52 -1.00
CA ASN A 85 3.76 11.41 -1.59
C ASN A 85 2.42 10.70 -1.83
N GLY A 86 2.34 9.39 -1.59
CA GLY A 86 1.17 8.57 -1.82
C GLY A 86 1.04 8.06 -3.26
N GLU A 87 2.07 8.23 -4.09
CA GLU A 87 2.07 7.67 -5.43
C GLU A 87 2.35 6.17 -5.37
N THR A 88 1.49 5.39 -6.02
CA THR A 88 1.49 3.93 -5.88
C THR A 88 2.38 3.24 -6.92
N VAL A 89 2.97 2.11 -6.52
CA VAL A 89 3.69 1.15 -7.37
C VAL A 89 3.16 -0.25 -7.11
N TYR A 90 2.92 -1.01 -8.18
CA TYR A 90 2.28 -2.32 -8.09
C TYR A 90 3.31 -3.42 -8.31
N TYR A 91 3.39 -4.35 -7.37
CA TYR A 91 4.26 -5.52 -7.48
C TYR A 91 3.42 -6.79 -7.62
N LYS A 92 3.43 -7.37 -8.82
CA LYS A 92 2.76 -8.62 -9.12
C LYS A 92 3.47 -9.77 -8.41
N TYR A 93 2.78 -10.46 -7.51
CA TYR A 93 3.39 -11.57 -6.75
C TYR A 93 2.88 -12.94 -7.17
N ARG A 94 1.79 -12.98 -7.97
CA ARG A 94 1.19 -14.22 -8.48
C ARG A 94 0.62 -14.01 -9.87
N ILE A 95 0.55 -15.08 -10.66
CA ILE A 95 -0.01 -15.01 -12.02
C ILE A 95 -1.54 -14.93 -11.97
N ASN A 96 -2.16 -15.67 -11.06
CA ASN A 96 -3.61 -15.73 -10.90
C ASN A 96 -3.99 -16.13 -9.45
N LYS A 97 -5.30 -16.19 -9.17
CA LYS A 97 -5.82 -16.50 -7.83
C LYS A 97 -5.42 -17.88 -7.27
N PHE A 98 -5.06 -18.83 -8.13
CA PHE A 98 -4.68 -20.19 -7.76
C PHE A 98 -3.18 -20.37 -7.54
N ASP A 99 -2.37 -19.44 -8.06
CA ASP A 99 -0.94 -19.41 -7.81
C ASP A 99 -0.66 -18.97 -6.36
N LYS A 100 -0.10 -19.91 -5.59
CA LYS A 100 0.22 -19.74 -4.16
C LYS A 100 1.72 -19.61 -3.91
N SER A 101 2.55 -19.56 -4.96
CA SER A 101 4.02 -19.60 -4.88
C SER A 101 4.59 -18.58 -3.90
N ARG A 102 4.22 -17.31 -4.05
CA ARG A 102 4.67 -16.20 -3.19
C ARG A 102 3.65 -15.75 -2.15
N LEU A 103 2.51 -16.43 -2.02
CA LEU A 103 1.45 -16.03 -1.09
C LEU A 103 1.93 -16.02 0.37
N ARG A 104 2.76 -16.99 0.76
CA ARG A 104 3.35 -17.04 2.10
C ARG A 104 4.34 -15.91 2.36
N GLN A 105 5.03 -15.44 1.31
CA GLN A 105 5.97 -14.33 1.40
C GLN A 105 5.20 -13.03 1.64
N VAL A 106 4.29 -12.65 0.73
CA VAL A 106 3.57 -11.37 0.80
C VAL A 106 2.64 -11.24 2.00
N ARG A 107 2.22 -12.35 2.63
CA ARG A 107 1.47 -12.33 3.89
C ARG A 107 2.24 -11.79 5.08
N LYS A 108 3.57 -11.65 4.96
CA LYS A 108 4.42 -11.04 5.99
C LYS A 108 4.47 -9.52 5.90
N LEU A 109 3.94 -8.93 4.82
CA LEU A 109 3.90 -7.48 4.66
C LEU A 109 2.90 -6.90 5.66
N SER A 110 3.37 -5.90 6.40
CA SER A 110 2.58 -5.17 7.39
C SER A 110 2.17 -3.83 6.80
N GLU A 111 0.88 -3.53 6.81
CA GLU A 111 0.35 -2.26 6.28
C GLU A 111 1.04 -1.07 6.96
N GLY A 112 1.46 -0.10 6.16
CA GLY A 112 2.19 1.09 6.58
C GLY A 112 3.68 0.87 6.89
N ALA A 113 4.18 -0.37 6.94
CA ALA A 113 5.60 -0.64 7.15
C ALA A 113 6.43 -0.31 5.90
N ALA A 114 7.68 0.08 6.14
CA ALA A 114 8.63 0.46 5.10
C ALA A 114 9.44 -0.74 4.61
N TYR A 115 9.61 -0.83 3.30
CA TYR A 115 10.34 -1.91 2.66
C TYR A 115 11.25 -1.38 1.56
N GLU A 116 12.43 -1.96 1.41
CA GLU A 116 13.14 -1.97 0.14
C GLU A 116 12.56 -3.12 -0.69
N VAL A 117 11.90 -2.78 -1.80
CA VAL A 117 11.20 -3.73 -2.66
C VAL A 117 11.94 -3.86 -3.97
N ARG A 118 12.25 -5.09 -4.37
CA ARG A 118 12.93 -5.39 -5.62
C ARG A 118 12.01 -6.11 -6.59
N GLY A 119 12.00 -5.66 -7.83
CA GLY A 119 11.18 -6.24 -8.88
C GLY A 119 11.70 -5.93 -10.27
N ARG A 120 11.24 -6.71 -11.25
CA ARG A 120 11.54 -6.47 -12.67
C ARG A 120 10.41 -5.66 -13.28
N TRP A 121 10.72 -4.53 -13.92
CA TRP A 121 9.69 -3.69 -14.53
C TRP A 121 8.95 -4.44 -15.64
N GLU A 122 7.63 -4.63 -15.52
CA GLU A 122 6.81 -5.34 -16.51
C GLU A 122 6.04 -4.38 -17.43
N GLY A 123 5.78 -3.15 -16.97
CA GLY A 123 4.97 -2.19 -17.71
C GLY A 123 4.27 -1.19 -16.79
N MET A 124 3.14 -0.65 -17.23
CA MET A 124 2.36 0.31 -16.43
C MET A 124 0.86 0.11 -16.60
N ILE A 125 0.11 0.46 -15.56
CA ILE A 125 -1.33 0.70 -15.67
C ILE A 125 -1.52 2.16 -16.08
N VAL A 126 -2.12 2.38 -17.24
CA VAL A 126 -2.50 3.69 -17.75
C VAL A 126 -4.01 3.86 -17.70
N PHE A 127 -4.46 5.08 -17.44
CA PHE A 127 -5.87 5.44 -17.51
C PHE A 127 -6.06 6.22 -18.80
N GLN A 128 -6.71 5.61 -19.78
CA GLN A 128 -7.16 6.35 -20.97
C GLN A 128 -8.33 7.27 -20.58
N VAL A 129 -8.90 8.04 -21.50
CA VAL A 129 -9.99 9.03 -21.25
C VAL A 129 -11.19 8.46 -20.44
N SER A 130 -11.30 7.15 -20.29
CA SER A 130 -12.18 6.42 -19.37
C SER A 130 -11.52 6.04 -18.03
N THR A 131 -12.28 5.95 -16.95
CA THR A 131 -11.85 5.44 -15.62
C THR A 131 -11.39 3.97 -15.58
N VAL A 132 -11.33 3.29 -16.72
CA VAL A 132 -10.95 1.88 -16.80
C VAL A 132 -9.42 1.76 -16.88
N PRO A 133 -8.77 1.10 -15.91
CA PRO A 133 -7.33 0.87 -15.94
C PRO A 133 -6.97 -0.11 -17.07
N LEU A 134 -6.00 0.26 -17.91
CA LEU A 134 -5.44 -0.60 -18.93
C LEU A 134 -3.98 -0.90 -18.60
N PHE A 135 -3.61 -2.17 -18.53
CA PHE A 135 -2.20 -2.56 -18.42
C PHE A 135 -1.55 -2.56 -19.80
N LYS A 136 -0.44 -1.82 -19.94
CA LYS A 136 0.45 -1.84 -21.10
C LYS A 136 1.79 -2.45 -20.72
N LYS A 137 2.33 -3.33 -21.57
CA LYS A 137 3.65 -3.92 -21.35
C LYS A 137 4.76 -2.90 -21.56
N ALA A 138 5.93 -3.16 -20.98
CA ALA A 138 7.14 -2.35 -21.14
C ALA A 138 7.51 -2.08 -22.61
N SER A 139 7.26 -3.02 -23.52
CA SER A 139 7.53 -2.88 -24.96
C SER A 139 6.54 -1.99 -25.72
N GLU A 140 5.38 -1.71 -25.12
CA GLU A 140 4.24 -1.03 -25.78
C GLU A 140 4.06 0.41 -25.28
N ILE A 141 4.85 0.83 -24.29
CA ILE A 141 4.69 2.10 -23.60
C ILE A 141 5.71 3.14 -24.06
N THR A 142 5.23 4.34 -24.39
CA THR A 142 6.12 5.44 -24.80
C THR A 142 6.72 6.15 -23.59
N LEU A 143 7.76 6.95 -23.80
CA LEU A 143 8.39 7.72 -22.71
C LEU A 143 7.42 8.76 -22.12
N GLU A 144 6.58 9.36 -22.95
CA GLU A 144 5.55 10.30 -22.54
C GLU A 144 4.53 9.63 -21.61
N GLU A 145 4.08 8.43 -21.97
CA GLU A 145 3.14 7.65 -21.14
C GLU A 145 3.77 7.23 -19.81
N LYS A 146 5.08 6.98 -19.77
CA LYS A 146 5.79 6.70 -18.51
C LYS A 146 5.78 7.88 -17.54
N LYS A 147 5.82 9.09 -18.09
CA LYS A 147 5.83 10.35 -17.33
C LYS A 147 4.45 10.85 -16.96
N GLU A 148 3.40 10.19 -17.43
CA GLU A 148 2.02 10.57 -17.12
C GLU A 148 1.76 10.45 -15.60
N LYS A 149 1.11 11.48 -15.05
CA LYS A 149 0.89 11.61 -13.61
C LYS A 149 0.15 10.40 -13.03
N PHE A 150 -0.92 9.97 -13.69
CA PHE A 150 -1.78 8.89 -13.22
C PHE A 150 -1.31 7.50 -13.65
N ALA A 151 -0.25 7.38 -14.46
CA ALA A 151 0.28 6.08 -14.85
C ALA A 151 0.95 5.41 -13.64
N ILE A 152 0.64 4.14 -13.40
CA ILE A 152 1.14 3.39 -12.24
C ILE A 152 2.18 2.38 -12.73
N PRO A 153 3.44 2.47 -12.28
CA PRO A 153 4.45 1.46 -12.58
C PRO A 153 4.08 0.08 -12.04
N VAL A 154 4.31 -0.97 -12.83
CA VAL A 154 4.06 -2.36 -12.46
C VAL A 154 5.34 -3.18 -12.61
N PHE A 155 5.65 -3.96 -11.59
CA PHE A 155 6.82 -4.84 -11.51
C PHE A 155 6.41 -6.29 -11.22
N ASP A 156 7.19 -7.26 -11.70
CA ASP A 156 7.16 -8.64 -11.18
C ASP A 156 7.97 -8.70 -9.89
N LEU A 157 7.34 -9.14 -8.80
CA LEU A 157 7.94 -9.15 -7.48
C LEU A 157 9.06 -10.19 -7.40
N VAL A 158 10.27 -9.73 -7.11
CA VAL A 158 11.43 -10.59 -6.85
C VAL A 158 11.57 -10.81 -5.35
N GLU A 159 11.79 -9.74 -4.58
CA GLU A 159 11.98 -9.81 -3.13
C GLU A 159 11.61 -8.50 -2.44
N PHE A 160 11.54 -8.52 -1.12
CA PHE A 160 11.41 -7.32 -0.29
C PHE A 160 12.12 -7.54 1.05
N ARG A 161 12.69 -6.45 1.59
CA ARG A 161 13.32 -6.39 2.91
C ARG A 161 12.67 -5.29 3.72
N GLU A 162 12.24 -5.60 4.93
CA GLU A 162 11.70 -4.59 5.85
C GLU A 162 12.82 -3.64 6.30
N LEU A 163 12.53 -2.35 6.31
CA LEU A 163 13.46 -1.31 6.76
C LEU A 163 13.19 -1.02 8.24
N THR A 164 14.00 -1.62 9.11
CA THR A 164 14.01 -1.30 10.54
C THR A 164 14.81 -0.03 10.80
N LEU A 165 14.39 0.77 11.80
CA LEU A 165 15.01 2.07 12.15
C LEU A 165 16.53 1.99 12.39
N ASP A 166 17.04 0.83 12.77
CA ASP A 166 18.46 0.61 13.10
C ASP A 166 19.41 0.75 11.90
N GLU A 167 18.92 0.74 10.65
CA GLU A 167 19.75 0.88 9.45
C GLU A 167 20.06 2.36 9.07
N ILE A 168 19.54 3.36 9.80
CA ILE A 168 19.74 4.80 9.49
C ILE A 168 20.94 5.41 10.25
N ILE A 169 21.61 4.67 11.14
CA ILE A 169 22.81 5.15 11.84
C ILE A 169 24.06 4.71 11.06
N TYR A 170 24.36 5.29 9.90
CA TYR A 170 25.72 5.34 9.32
C TYR A 170 25.85 6.43 8.26
#